data_AF-A0ABC8WTC1-F1
#
_entry.id   AF-A0ABC8WTC1-F1
#
_cell.length_a   1.000
_cell.length_b   1.000
_cell.length_c   1.000
_cell.angle_alpha   90.00
_cell.angle_beta   90.00
_cell.angle_gamma   90.00
#
_symmetry.space_group_name_H-M   'P 1'
#
loop_
_entity.id
_entity.type
_entity.pdbx_description
1 polymer ?
#
loop_
_entity_poly.entity_id
_entity_poly.type
_entity_poly.pdbx_seq_one_letter_code
_entity_poly.pdbx_strand_id
1 'polypeptide(L)'
;MVPAAAAPPPQQGVAVRRAAAAATEEERRRNRMTSNRLSARKSRMKRQQHVEDLAAEADRLRRENEAMRAAAEGAQRRGRALEQENRVLAAHARQLCAALLLRNSQLRLLGGVAGVPLDVPGVPDHLMQLYGGIGMQEMMPATPLAPPHPPPMLMQLPLEIQQMLLQLQPDVMMDAVGMLGIV
;
A
#
# COMPACT_ATOMS: atom_id res chain seq x y z
N MET A 1 55.29 64.05 60.11
CA MET A 1 54.48 63.85 58.88
C MET A 1 54.38 62.35 58.62
N VAL A 2 53.23 61.74 58.91
CA VAL A 2 52.85 60.37 58.52
C VAL A 2 51.40 60.48 57.99
N PRO A 3 51.07 59.92 56.82
CA PRO A 3 49.84 60.26 56.12
C PRO A 3 48.62 59.55 56.75
N ALA A 4 47.48 60.24 56.69
CA ALA A 4 46.19 59.79 57.19
C ALA A 4 45.73 58.52 56.45
N ALA A 5 45.42 57.48 57.22
CA ALA A 5 44.80 56.26 56.73
C ALA A 5 43.40 56.57 56.16
N ALA A 6 43.23 56.34 54.86
CA ALA A 6 41.94 56.46 54.18
C ALA A 6 40.98 55.41 54.75
N ALA A 7 39.83 55.86 55.25
CA ALA A 7 38.77 55.01 55.79
C ALA A 7 38.25 54.03 54.71
N PRO A 8 37.95 52.77 55.07
CA PRO A 8 37.40 51.80 54.12
C PRO A 8 36.06 52.30 53.57
N PRO A 9 35.77 52.08 52.27
CA PRO A 9 34.53 52.54 51.65
C PRO A 9 33.30 51.96 52.37
N PRO A 10 32.17 52.70 52.41
CA PRO A 10 30.98 52.28 53.14
C PRO A 10 30.43 50.95 52.60
N GLN A 11 30.56 49.89 53.41
CA GLN A 11 30.17 48.52 53.08
C GLN A 11 28.65 48.35 52.81
N GLN A 12 27.85 49.32 53.25
CA GLN A 12 26.39 49.35 53.07
C GLN A 12 25.98 49.38 51.58
N GLY A 13 26.71 50.09 50.71
CA GLY A 13 26.39 50.14 49.27
C GLY A 13 26.64 48.83 48.52
N VAL A 14 27.58 48.01 49.01
CA VAL A 14 27.93 46.70 48.44
C VAL A 14 26.91 45.64 48.85
N ALA A 15 26.45 45.68 50.10
CA ALA A 15 25.42 44.79 50.62
C ALA A 15 24.07 44.99 49.90
N VAL A 16 23.65 46.24 49.69
CA VAL A 16 22.41 46.58 48.98
C VAL A 16 22.43 46.09 47.54
N ARG A 17 23.55 46.24 46.82
CA ARG A 17 23.70 45.75 45.44
C ARG A 17 23.65 44.22 45.34
N ARG A 18 24.24 43.51 46.32
CA ARG A 18 24.17 42.03 46.39
C ARG A 18 22.77 41.53 46.71
N ALA A 19 22.04 42.19 47.62
CA ALA A 19 20.65 41.85 47.93
C ALA A 19 19.72 42.10 46.73
N ALA A 20 19.89 43.22 46.03
CA ALA A 20 19.16 43.51 44.79
C ALA A 20 19.48 42.47 43.70
N ALA A 21 20.76 42.11 43.52
CA ALA A 21 21.16 41.07 42.58
C ALA A 21 20.55 39.70 42.93
N ALA A 22 20.54 39.31 44.21
CA ALA A 22 19.91 38.08 44.68
C ALA A 22 18.39 38.07 44.41
N ALA A 23 17.69 39.18 44.68
CA ALA A 23 16.27 39.32 44.38
C ALA A 23 15.98 39.19 42.87
N THR A 24 16.82 39.80 42.01
CA THR A 24 16.67 39.66 40.55
C THR A 24 16.94 38.23 40.05
N GLU A 25 17.86 37.50 40.69
CA GLU A 25 18.17 36.12 40.32
C GLU A 25 17.03 35.18 40.73
N GLU A 26 16.40 35.44 41.88
CA GLU A 26 15.23 34.70 42.35
C GLU A 26 14.02 34.91 41.43
N GLU A 27 13.79 36.15 40.97
CA GLU A 27 12.77 36.48 39.98
C GLU A 27 13.04 35.81 38.62
N ARG A 28 14.28 35.85 38.14
CA ARG A 28 14.69 35.10 36.93
C ARG A 28 14.44 33.61 37.07
N ARG A 29 14.74 33.01 38.23
CA ARG A 29 14.49 31.59 38.49
C ARG A 29 13.00 31.28 38.43
N ARG A 30 12.15 32.11 39.05
CA ARG A 30 10.69 31.96 38.97
C ARG A 30 10.19 32.04 37.53
N ASN A 31 10.66 33.02 36.76
CA ASN A 31 10.31 33.18 35.34
C ASN A 31 10.80 32.01 34.47
N ARG A 32 11.96 31.43 34.76
CA ARG A 32 12.44 30.21 34.08
C ARG A 32 11.57 29.00 34.39
N MET A 33 11.14 28.82 35.64
CA MET A 33 10.25 27.72 36.01
C MET A 33 8.89 27.82 35.32
N THR A 34 8.30 29.02 35.27
CA THR A 34 7.00 29.22 34.59
C THR A 34 7.14 29.03 33.08
N SER A 35 8.18 29.59 32.46
CA SER A 35 8.44 29.44 31.02
C SER A 35 8.74 27.99 30.64
N ASN A 36 9.58 27.28 31.41
CA ASN A 36 9.89 25.86 31.19
C ASN A 36 8.63 24.99 31.36
N ARG A 37 7.80 25.26 32.38
CA ARG A 37 6.53 24.55 32.57
C ARG A 37 5.61 24.71 31.36
N LEU A 38 5.46 25.93 30.86
CA LEU A 38 4.63 26.22 29.68
C LEU A 38 5.19 25.56 28.42
N SER A 39 6.50 25.63 28.20
CA SER A 39 7.14 25.06 27.02
C SER A 39 7.17 23.53 27.05
N ALA A 40 7.36 22.90 28.21
CA ALA A 40 7.20 21.45 28.39
C ALA A 40 5.77 21.00 28.08
N ARG A 41 4.75 21.72 28.58
CA ARG A 41 3.33 21.45 28.24
C ARG A 41 3.09 21.59 26.74
N LYS A 42 3.56 22.68 26.12
CA LYS A 42 3.42 22.91 24.67
C LYS A 42 4.10 21.82 23.84
N SER A 43 5.28 21.37 24.26
CA SER A 43 6.00 20.28 23.61
C SER A 43 5.24 18.96 23.71
N ARG A 44 4.71 18.61 24.89
CA ARG A 44 3.86 17.42 25.08
C ARG A 44 2.62 17.47 24.22
N MET A 45 1.90 18.59 24.20
CA MET A 45 0.71 18.77 23.35
C MET A 45 1.05 18.63 21.86
N LYS A 46 2.16 19.22 21.40
CA LYS A 46 2.58 19.11 19.99
C LYS A 46 2.90 17.66 19.60
N ARG A 47 3.56 16.90 20.49
CA ARG A 47 3.83 15.48 20.27
C ARG A 47 2.53 14.65 20.25
N GLN A 48 1.61 14.93 21.18
CA GLN A 48 0.32 14.25 21.23
C GLN A 48 -0.48 14.47 19.95
N GLN A 49 -0.59 15.73 19.50
CA GLN A 49 -1.24 16.07 18.24
C GLN A 49 -0.60 15.32 17.06
N HIS A 50 0.73 15.28 16.98
CA HIS A 50 1.41 14.58 15.91
C HIS A 50 1.12 13.07 15.89
N VAL A 51 1.03 12.43 17.05
CA VAL A 51 0.66 11.01 17.16
C VAL A 51 -0.80 10.81 16.73
N GLU A 52 -1.71 11.69 17.12
CA GLU A 52 -3.11 11.66 16.70
C GLU A 52 -3.27 11.84 15.19
N ASP A 53 -2.53 12.79 14.60
CA ASP A 53 -2.52 13.04 13.15
C ASP A 53 -2.01 11.80 12.39
N LEU A 54 -0.94 11.16 12.89
CA LEU A 54 -0.41 9.93 12.30
C LEU A 54 -1.38 8.75 12.43
N ALA A 55 -2.10 8.64 13.56
CA ALA A 55 -3.12 7.60 13.73
C ALA A 55 -4.29 7.80 12.76
N ALA A 56 -4.76 9.05 12.60
CA ALA A 56 -5.80 9.38 11.64
C ALA A 56 -5.38 9.09 10.19
N GLU A 57 -4.13 9.41 9.83
CA GLU A 57 -3.56 9.09 8.52
C GLU A 57 -3.46 7.58 8.29
N ALA A 58 -3.00 6.82 9.28
CA ALA A 58 -2.93 5.36 9.20
C ALA A 58 -4.31 4.73 9.00
N ASP A 59 -5.33 5.21 9.70
CA ASP A 59 -6.70 4.72 9.54
C ASP A 59 -7.30 5.11 8.18
N ARG A 60 -6.99 6.31 7.66
CA ARG A 60 -7.36 6.70 6.30
C ARG A 60 -6.74 5.74 5.27
N LEU A 61 -5.43 5.52 5.35
CA LEU A 61 -4.71 4.63 4.44
C LEU A 61 -5.18 3.19 4.55
N ARG A 62 -5.56 2.71 5.73
CA ARG A 62 -6.16 1.37 5.90
C ARG A 62 -7.47 1.24 5.12
N ARG A 63 -8.38 2.20 5.28
CA ARG A 63 -9.67 2.23 4.57
C ARG A 63 -9.48 2.32 3.05
N GLU A 64 -8.55 3.17 2.61
CA GLU A 64 -8.22 3.28 1.18
C GLU A 64 -7.66 1.96 0.64
N ASN A 65 -6.77 1.29 1.37
CA ASN A 65 -6.25 -0.03 0.98
C ASN A 65 -7.34 -1.09 0.91
N GLU A 66 -8.26 -1.13 1.87
CA GLU A 66 -9.41 -2.05 1.85
C GLU A 66 -10.31 -1.80 0.63
N ALA A 67 -10.62 -0.54 0.34
CA ALA A 67 -11.41 -0.16 -0.83
C ALA A 67 -10.71 -0.56 -2.14
N MET A 68 -9.40 -0.32 -2.25
CA MET A 68 -8.60 -0.72 -3.42
C MET A 68 -8.57 -2.23 -3.59
N ARG A 69 -8.43 -3.01 -2.51
CA ARG A 69 -8.48 -4.48 -2.55
C ARG A 69 -9.83 -4.97 -3.04
N ALA A 70 -10.93 -4.45 -2.48
CA ALA A 70 -12.28 -4.83 -2.91
C ALA A 70 -12.52 -4.51 -4.40
N ALA A 71 -12.05 -3.36 -4.87
CA ALA A 71 -12.13 -2.98 -6.28
C ALA A 71 -11.31 -3.91 -7.19
N ALA A 72 -10.09 -4.26 -6.78
CA ALA A 72 -9.22 -5.18 -7.52
C ALA A 72 -9.84 -6.59 -7.61
N GLU A 73 -10.38 -7.12 -6.51
CA GLU A 73 -11.10 -8.39 -6.51
C GLU A 73 -12.33 -8.36 -7.43
N GLY A 74 -13.09 -7.26 -7.39
CA GLY A 74 -14.22 -7.05 -8.29
C GLY A 74 -13.82 -7.01 -9.76
N ALA A 75 -12.70 -6.37 -10.10
CA ALA A 75 -12.14 -6.38 -11.44
C ALA A 75 -11.68 -7.78 -11.85
N GLN A 76 -11.02 -8.52 -10.96
CA GLN A 76 -10.57 -9.88 -11.22
C GLN A 76 -11.73 -10.84 -11.50
N ARG A 77 -12.82 -10.75 -10.73
CA ARG A 77 -14.03 -11.56 -10.96
C ARG A 77 -14.64 -11.28 -12.34
N ARG A 78 -14.74 -10.01 -12.73
CA ARG A 78 -15.24 -9.62 -14.07
C ARG A 78 -14.32 -10.11 -15.18
N GLY A 79 -12.99 -9.99 -15.00
CA GLY A 79 -12.01 -10.51 -15.95
C GLY A 79 -12.18 -12.01 -16.19
N ARG A 80 -12.32 -12.80 -15.11
CA ARG A 80 -12.57 -14.25 -15.21
C ARG A 80 -13.86 -14.60 -15.95
N ALA A 81 -14.94 -13.85 -15.71
CA ALA A 81 -16.20 -14.05 -16.41
C ALA A 81 -16.05 -13.79 -17.93
N LEU A 82 -15.40 -12.68 -18.29
CA LEU A 82 -15.12 -12.33 -19.69
C LEU A 82 -14.20 -13.36 -20.37
N GLU A 83 -13.19 -13.87 -19.67
CA GLU A 83 -12.34 -14.95 -20.19
C GLU A 83 -13.15 -16.22 -20.47
N GLN A 84 -14.08 -16.57 -19.58
CA GLN A 84 -14.95 -17.73 -19.77
C GLN A 84 -15.87 -17.54 -20.99
N GLU A 85 -16.52 -16.39 -21.10
CA GLU A 85 -17.36 -16.04 -22.26
C GLU A 85 -16.55 -16.08 -23.56
N ASN A 86 -15.33 -15.53 -23.55
CA ASN A 86 -14.44 -15.55 -24.70
C ASN A 86 -14.07 -16.99 -25.11
N ARG A 87 -13.77 -17.88 -24.14
CA ARG A 87 -13.51 -19.30 -24.42
C ARG A 87 -14.71 -19.98 -25.08
N VAL A 88 -15.92 -19.69 -24.64
CA VAL A 88 -17.16 -20.23 -25.25
C VAL A 88 -17.32 -19.71 -26.68
N LEU A 89 -17.19 -18.40 -26.88
CA LEU A 89 -17.27 -17.79 -28.21
C LEU A 89 -16.20 -18.34 -29.16
N ALA A 90 -14.97 -18.51 -28.69
CA ALA A 90 -13.89 -19.11 -29.46
C ALA A 90 -14.16 -20.60 -29.79
N ALA A 91 -14.80 -21.35 -28.89
CA ALA A 91 -15.24 -22.71 -29.19
C ALA A 91 -16.30 -22.74 -30.30
N HIS A 92 -17.32 -21.87 -30.22
CA HIS A 92 -18.34 -21.75 -31.26
C HIS A 92 -17.74 -21.30 -32.61
N ALA A 93 -16.83 -20.32 -32.61
CA ALA A 93 -16.15 -19.86 -33.81
C ALA A 93 -15.35 -20.99 -34.49
N ARG A 94 -14.67 -21.85 -33.70
CA ARG A 94 -13.99 -23.05 -34.20
C ARG A 94 -14.96 -24.05 -34.83
N GLN A 95 -16.10 -24.31 -34.20
CA GLN A 95 -17.13 -25.20 -34.75
C GLN A 95 -17.66 -24.69 -36.09
N LEU A 96 -17.96 -23.39 -36.18
CA LEU A 96 -18.44 -22.76 -37.41
C LEU A 96 -17.37 -22.80 -38.51
N CYS A 97 -16.11 -22.52 -38.17
CA CYS A 97 -14.99 -22.62 -39.11
C CYS A 97 -14.86 -24.04 -39.68
N ALA A 98 -14.89 -25.05 -38.82
CA ALA A 98 -14.86 -26.45 -39.23
C ALA A 98 -16.06 -26.83 -40.12
N ALA A 99 -17.27 -26.36 -39.79
CA ALA A 99 -18.47 -26.60 -40.58
C ALA A 99 -18.38 -25.96 -41.98
N LEU A 100 -17.83 -24.74 -42.08
CA LEU A 100 -17.61 -24.08 -43.36
C LEU A 100 -16.59 -24.84 -44.23
N LEU A 101 -15.48 -25.28 -43.64
CA LEU A 101 -14.47 -26.08 -44.34
C LEU A 101 -15.08 -27.38 -44.88
N LEU A 102 -15.84 -28.10 -44.03
CA LEU A 102 -16.52 -29.32 -44.43
C LEU A 102 -17.48 -29.06 -45.59
N ARG A 103 -18.32 -28.02 -45.49
CA ARG A 103 -19.30 -27.71 -46.54
C ARG A 103 -18.63 -27.28 -47.84
N ASN A 104 -17.57 -26.48 -47.76
CA ASN A 104 -16.77 -26.10 -48.93
C ASN A 104 -16.14 -27.34 -49.61
N SER A 105 -15.65 -28.31 -48.83
CA SER A 105 -15.12 -29.56 -49.36
C SER A 105 -16.19 -30.40 -50.06
N GLN A 106 -17.40 -30.48 -49.49
CA GLN A 106 -18.52 -31.21 -50.07
C GLN A 106 -18.97 -30.59 -51.40
N LEU A 107 -19.03 -29.25 -51.48
CA LEU A 107 -19.36 -28.56 -52.73
C LEU A 107 -18.34 -28.84 -53.83
N ARG A 108 -17.04 -28.81 -53.51
CA ARG A 108 -15.98 -29.15 -54.48
C ARG A 108 -16.10 -30.59 -54.98
N LEU A 109 -16.38 -31.54 -54.09
CA LEU A 109 -16.61 -32.93 -54.46
C LEU A 109 -17.83 -33.09 -55.38
N LEU A 110 -18.96 -32.45 -55.04
CA LEU A 110 -20.17 -32.49 -55.86
C LEU A 110 -19.94 -31.88 -57.25
N GLY A 111 -19.22 -30.78 -57.36
CA GLY A 111 -18.83 -30.20 -58.64
C GLY A 111 -18.00 -31.16 -59.49
N GLY A 112 -17.04 -31.86 -58.85
CA GLY A 112 -16.24 -32.90 -59.49
C GLY A 112 -17.08 -34.07 -60.02
N VAL A 113 -18.05 -34.55 -59.24
CA VAL A 113 -18.96 -35.65 -59.64
C VAL A 113 -19.92 -35.22 -60.74
N ALA A 114 -20.46 -34.00 -60.66
CA ALA A 114 -21.38 -33.46 -61.65
C ALA A 114 -20.69 -33.03 -62.96
N GLY A 115 -19.36 -33.00 -63.00
CA GLY A 115 -18.60 -32.45 -64.12
C GLY A 115 -18.78 -30.93 -64.29
N VAL A 116 -19.29 -30.24 -63.26
CA VAL A 116 -19.52 -28.79 -63.25
C VAL A 116 -18.53 -28.16 -62.26
N PRO A 117 -17.56 -27.36 -62.71
CA PRO A 117 -16.64 -26.69 -61.81
C PRO A 117 -17.40 -25.65 -60.98
N LEU A 118 -17.45 -25.85 -59.66
CA LEU A 118 -18.00 -24.89 -58.71
C LEU A 118 -16.85 -24.05 -58.13
N ASP A 119 -16.91 -22.74 -58.33
CA ASP A 119 -15.95 -21.79 -57.74
C ASP A 119 -16.27 -21.55 -56.27
N VAL A 120 -15.71 -22.40 -55.40
CA VAL A 120 -15.94 -22.37 -53.95
C VAL A 120 -14.80 -21.62 -53.25
N PRO A 121 -15.04 -20.39 -52.74
CA PRO A 121 -14.00 -19.61 -52.09
C PRO A 121 -13.47 -20.29 -50.83
N GLY A 122 -12.17 -20.11 -50.57
CA GLY A 122 -11.54 -20.56 -49.33
C GLY A 122 -12.06 -19.80 -48.11
N VAL A 123 -11.90 -20.40 -46.92
CA VAL A 123 -12.11 -19.67 -45.67
C VAL A 123 -10.95 -18.69 -45.50
N PRO A 124 -11.20 -17.41 -45.13
CA PRO A 124 -10.13 -16.41 -44.96
C PRO A 124 -9.02 -16.85 -44.00
N ASP A 125 -7.76 -16.56 -44.36
CA ASP A 125 -6.56 -17.02 -43.65
C ASP A 125 -6.52 -16.61 -42.17
N HIS A 126 -6.98 -15.41 -41.83
CA HIS A 126 -7.02 -14.93 -40.45
C HIS A 126 -7.99 -15.75 -39.57
N LEU A 127 -9.11 -16.24 -40.14
CA LEU A 127 -10.05 -17.11 -39.42
C LEU A 127 -9.47 -18.51 -39.26
N MET A 128 -8.72 -18.98 -40.25
CA MET A 128 -7.98 -20.24 -40.15
C MET A 128 -6.86 -20.16 -39.10
N GLN A 129 -6.17 -19.04 -39.00
CA GLN A 129 -5.12 -18.84 -38.00
C GLN A 129 -5.69 -18.78 -36.57
N LEU A 130 -6.83 -18.11 -36.37
CA LEU A 130 -7.46 -17.94 -35.06
C LEU A 130 -8.30 -19.15 -34.63
N TYR A 131 -9.01 -19.78 -35.57
CA TYR A 131 -10.06 -20.77 -35.30
C TYR A 131 -9.93 -22.06 -36.11
N GLY A 132 -8.91 -22.22 -36.95
CA GLY A 132 -8.68 -23.42 -37.78
C GLY A 132 -8.14 -24.64 -37.03
N GLY A 133 -8.04 -24.59 -35.69
CA GLY A 133 -7.78 -25.76 -34.84
C GLY A 133 -6.33 -26.26 -34.78
N ILE A 134 -5.42 -25.78 -35.63
CA ILE A 134 -4.03 -26.30 -35.70
C ILE A 134 -3.04 -25.48 -34.85
N GLY A 135 -3.37 -24.25 -34.44
CA GLY A 135 -2.39 -23.30 -33.85
C GLY A 135 -2.50 -22.95 -32.36
N MET A 136 -3.38 -23.57 -31.57
CA MET A 136 -3.73 -23.05 -30.23
C MET A 136 -3.35 -23.94 -29.04
N GLN A 137 -2.68 -25.07 -29.23
CA GLN A 137 -2.10 -25.81 -28.09
C GLN A 137 -0.89 -25.06 -27.48
N GLU A 138 -0.24 -24.17 -28.24
CA GLU A 138 1.01 -23.50 -27.81
C GLU A 138 0.90 -21.98 -27.57
N MET A 139 -0.17 -21.30 -28.01
CA MET A 139 -0.24 -19.83 -27.96
C MET A 139 -1.08 -19.25 -26.80
N MET A 140 -1.63 -20.10 -25.93
CA MET A 140 -2.19 -19.67 -24.65
C MET A 140 -1.33 -20.29 -23.54
N PRO A 141 -0.57 -19.51 -22.75
CA PRO A 141 -0.05 -20.07 -21.52
C PRO A 141 -1.25 -20.48 -20.67
N ALA A 142 -1.32 -21.77 -20.35
CA ALA A 142 -2.28 -22.38 -19.45
C ALA A 142 -2.04 -21.96 -17.99
N THR A 143 -1.80 -20.68 -17.76
CA THR A 143 -1.83 -20.07 -16.44
C THR A 143 -3.11 -19.26 -16.36
N PRO A 144 -4.09 -19.63 -15.50
CA PRO A 144 -4.97 -18.59 -14.99
C PRO A 144 -4.04 -17.49 -14.47
N LEU A 145 -4.32 -16.23 -14.78
CA LEU A 145 -3.75 -15.13 -14.02
C LEU A 145 -4.20 -15.35 -12.57
N ALA A 146 -3.42 -16.15 -11.83
CA ALA A 146 -3.28 -16.01 -10.41
C ALA A 146 -3.04 -14.51 -10.21
N PRO A 147 -3.73 -13.87 -9.26
CA PRO A 147 -3.37 -12.51 -8.91
C PRO A 147 -1.85 -12.52 -8.72
N PRO A 148 -1.09 -11.53 -9.22
CA PRO A 148 0.31 -11.45 -8.89
C PRO A 148 0.34 -11.53 -7.37
N HIS A 149 0.81 -12.66 -6.82
CA HIS A 149 1.20 -12.65 -5.42
C HIS A 149 2.20 -11.51 -5.39
N PRO A 150 1.92 -10.41 -4.66
CA PRO A 150 2.97 -9.43 -4.46
C PRO A 150 4.15 -10.28 -3.97
N PRO A 151 5.36 -10.17 -4.59
CA PRO A 151 6.52 -10.79 -4.00
C PRO A 151 6.47 -10.39 -2.52
N PRO A 152 6.62 -11.34 -1.57
CA PRO A 152 6.42 -11.02 -0.17
C PRO A 152 7.27 -9.80 0.13
N MET A 153 6.64 -8.63 0.34
CA MET A 153 7.38 -7.37 0.51
C MET A 153 8.35 -7.51 1.70
N LEU A 154 8.04 -8.44 2.60
CA LEU A 154 8.90 -8.95 3.67
C LEU A 154 10.33 -9.30 3.20
N MET A 155 10.56 -9.79 1.98
CA MET A 155 11.89 -10.16 1.48
C MET A 155 12.64 -9.00 0.80
N GLN A 156 11.99 -7.86 0.57
CA GLN A 156 12.63 -6.65 0.01
C GLN A 156 12.87 -5.57 1.07
N LEU A 157 12.25 -5.71 2.25
CA LEU A 157 12.43 -4.77 3.34
C LEU A 157 13.72 -5.10 4.13
N PRO A 158 14.48 -4.09 4.59
CA PRO A 158 15.55 -4.27 5.56
C PRO A 158 15.10 -5.16 6.72
N LEU A 159 16.00 -6.04 7.19
CA LEU A 159 15.71 -7.09 8.18
C LEU A 159 15.11 -6.53 9.47
N GLU A 160 15.42 -5.29 9.82
CA GLU A 160 14.89 -4.56 10.95
C GLU A 160 13.37 -4.34 10.82
N ILE A 161 12.91 -3.95 9.64
CA ILE A 161 11.49 -3.71 9.35
C ILE A 161 10.73 -5.04 9.29
N GLN A 162 11.36 -6.08 8.75
CA GLN A 162 10.80 -7.43 8.72
C GLN A 162 10.56 -7.97 10.14
N GLN A 163 11.52 -7.77 11.05
CA GLN A 163 11.39 -8.15 12.46
C GLN A 163 10.32 -7.36 13.19
N MET A 164 10.21 -6.05 12.93
CA MET A 164 9.20 -5.20 13.57
C MET A 164 7.78 -5.59 13.16
N LEU A 165 7.55 -5.95 11.89
CA LEU A 165 6.26 -6.44 11.39
C LEU A 165 5.89 -7.83 11.95
N LEU A 166 6.87 -8.71 12.18
CA LEU A 166 6.63 -10.01 12.80
C LEU A 166 6.20 -9.87 14.27
N GLN A 167 6.70 -8.86 14.99
CA GLN A 167 6.32 -8.56 16.37
C GLN A 167 4.93 -7.92 16.53
N LEU A 168 4.31 -7.50 15.42
CA LEU A 168 2.97 -6.90 15.37
C LEU A 168 1.88 -7.89 14.92
N GLN A 169 2.20 -9.19 14.80
CA GLN A 169 1.19 -10.22 14.56
C GLN A 169 0.22 -10.33 15.76
N PRO A 170 -1.11 -10.35 15.54
CA PRO A 170 -2.11 -10.14 16.59
C PRO A 170 -2.40 -11.34 17.53
N ASP A 171 -1.49 -12.30 17.68
CA ASP A 171 -1.71 -13.49 18.53
C ASP A 171 -1.02 -13.43 19.91
N VAL A 172 -0.54 -12.27 20.34
CA VAL A 172 -0.03 -12.06 21.72
C VAL A 172 -0.81 -10.98 22.49
N MET A 173 -1.72 -10.25 21.82
CA MET A 173 -2.55 -9.22 22.47
C MET A 173 -3.81 -9.77 23.13
N MET A 174 -4.22 -11.01 22.86
CA MET A 174 -5.38 -11.63 23.52
C MET A 174 -5.04 -12.29 24.87
N ASP A 175 -3.77 -12.55 25.18
CA ASP A 175 -3.37 -13.21 26.45
C ASP A 175 -2.97 -12.22 27.57
N ALA A 176 -2.70 -10.95 27.22
CA ALA A 176 -2.33 -9.93 28.21
C ALA A 176 -3.55 -9.32 28.95
N VAL A 177 -4.76 -9.46 28.42
CA VAL A 177 -5.99 -8.99 29.07
C VAL A 177 -6.50 -10.00 30.11
N GLY A 178 -6.15 -11.29 29.98
CA GLY A 178 -6.53 -12.35 30.93
C GLY A 178 -5.61 -12.51 32.15
N MET A 179 -4.43 -11.89 32.16
CA MET A 179 -3.41 -12.07 33.21
C MET A 179 -3.36 -10.94 34.26
N LEU A 180 -4.20 -9.91 34.15
CA LEU A 180 -4.41 -8.91 35.20
C LEU A 180 -5.74 -9.20 35.91
N GLY A 181 -5.73 -10.28 36.70
CA GLY A 181 -6.73 -10.47 37.74
C GLY A 181 -6.62 -9.36 38.78
N ILE A 182 -7.55 -8.41 38.75
CA ILE A 182 -7.98 -7.61 39.91
C ILE A 182 -9.50 -7.51 39.83
N VAL A 183 -10.15 -8.32 40.69
CA VAL A 183 -11.52 -8.22 41.24
C VAL A 183 -12.68 -8.09 40.24
#